data_AF-A0A7C0YKZ0-F1
#
_entry.id   AF-A0A7C0YKZ0-F1
#
_cell.length_a   1.000
_cell.length_b   1.000
_cell.length_c   1.000
_cell.angle_alpha   90.00
_cell.angle_beta   90.00
_cell.angle_gamma   90.00
#
_symmetry.space_group_name_H-M   'P 1'
#
loop_
_entity.id
_entity.type
_entity.pdbx_description
1 polymer ?
#
loop_
_entity_poly.entity_id
_entity_poly.type
_entity_poly.pdbx_seq_one_letter_code
_entity_poly.pdbx_strand_id
1 'polypeptide(L)' 'MRALLIGRFQPFHKGHLAVIKKILSEADELIIVVGSSQHRGAVENPFSADERC' A
#
# COMPACT_ATOMS: atom_id res chain seq x y z
N MET A 1 -1.35 -2.66 -19.71
CA MET A 1 -0.75 -3.57 -18.72
C MET A 1 -1.18 -3.15 -17.32
N ARG A 2 -1.65 -4.09 -16.48
CA ARG A 2 -2.02 -3.82 -15.08
C ARG A 2 -0.90 -4.30 -14.16
N ALA A 3 -0.56 -3.52 -13.15
CA ALA A 3 0.40 -3.88 -12.12
C ALA A 3 -0.28 -4.10 -10.76
N LEU A 4 0.35 -4.90 -9.90
CA LEU A 4 -0.13 -5.21 -8.55
C LEU A 4 0.96 -4.86 -7.54
N LEU A 5 0.61 -4.07 -6.52
CA LEU A 5 1.49 -3.76 -5.39
C LEU A 5 0.81 -4.18 -4.08
N ILE A 6 1.46 -5.07 -3.33
CA ILE A 6 0.98 -5.54 -2.04
C ILE A 6 1.83 -4.89 -0.94
N GLY A 7 1.19 -4.31 0.07
CA GLY A 7 1.90 -3.69 1.20
C GLY A 7 1.04 -3.56 2.45
N ARG A 8 1.69 -3.46 3.62
CA ARG A 8 1.00 -3.18 4.89
C ARG A 8 0.72 -1.68 5.07
N PHE A 9 1.59 -0.81 4.57
CA PHE A 9 1.42 0.65 4.64
C PHE A 9 1.17 1.17 6.07
N GLN A 10 1.98 0.71 7.04
CA GLN A 10 1.90 1.04 8.46
C GLN A 10 3.08 1.94 8.92
N PRO A 11 3.11 3.25 8.66
CA PRO A 11 2.22 4.05 7.81
C PRO A 11 2.68 4.06 6.35
N PHE A 12 1.90 4.69 5.48
CA PHE A 12 2.37 5.08 4.17
C PHE A 12 3.51 6.11 4.27
N HIS A 13 4.51 6.03 3.39
CA HIS A 13 5.70 6.89 3.43
C HIS A 13 6.29 7.12 2.03
N LYS A 14 7.30 7.99 1.93
CA LYS A 14 7.89 8.40 0.63
C LYS A 14 8.45 7.25 -0.21
N GLY A 15 8.99 6.20 0.43
CA GLY A 15 9.41 4.98 -0.27
C GLY A 15 8.28 4.31 -1.06
N HIS A 16 7.09 4.12 -0.46
CA HIS A 16 5.93 3.57 -1.15
C HIS A 16 5.51 4.46 -2.33
N LEU A 17 5.49 5.78 -2.14
CA LEU A 17 5.18 6.73 -3.21
C LEU A 17 6.16 6.64 -4.39
N ALA A 18 7.46 6.49 -4.11
CA ALA A 18 8.47 6.36 -5.16
C ALA A 18 8.25 5.10 -5.99
N VAL A 19 7.92 3.98 -5.34
CA VAL A 19 7.59 2.71 -6.01
C VAL A 19 6.32 2.84 -6.86
N ILE A 20 5.26 3.45 -6.32
CA ILE A 20 4.00 3.68 -7.06
C ILE A 20 4.25 4.52 -8.32
N LYS A 21 5.00 5.63 -8.19
CA LYS A 21 5.36 6.48 -9.34
C LYS A 21 6.15 5.72 -10.40
N LYS A 22 7.08 4.86 -9.96
CA LYS A 22 7.86 4.02 -10.87
C LYS A 22 6.97 3.04 -11.61
N ILE A 23 6.06 2.36 -10.92
CA ILE A 23 5.14 1.41 -11.54
C ILE A 23 4.21 2.10 -12.55
N LEU A 24 3.62 3.23 -12.18
CA LEU A 24 2.73 4.00 -13.06
C LEU A 24 3.45 4.63 -14.27
N SER A 25 4.79 4.68 -14.27
CA SER A 25 5.54 5.07 -15.47
C SER A 25 5.64 3.95 -16.52
N GLU A 26 5.30 2.71 -16.14
CA GLU A 26 5.44 1.50 -16.98
C GLU A 26 4.10 0.76 -17.18
N ALA A 27 3.11 0.98 -16.30
CA ALA A 27 1.80 0.33 -16.35
C ALA A 27 0.67 1.35 -16.45
N ASP A 28 -0.38 1.01 -17.19
CA ASP A 28 -1.57 1.86 -17.40
C ASP A 28 -2.44 1.94 -16.14
N GLU A 29 -2.37 0.91 -15.29
CA GLU A 29 -3.17 0.79 -14.08
C GLU A 29 -2.37 0.09 -12.97
N LEU A 30 -2.54 0.56 -11.73
CA LEU A 30 -1.96 -0.05 -10.54
C LEU A 30 -3.07 -0.43 -9.55
N ILE A 31 -3.13 -1.71 -9.22
CA ILE A 31 -3.95 -2.25 -8.12
C ILE A 31 -3.08 -2.29 -6.86
N ILE A 32 -3.54 -1.66 -5.79
CA ILE A 32 -2.88 -1.70 -4.49
C ILE A 32 -3.68 -2.62 -3.55
N VAL A 33 -3.00 -3.62 -2.98
CA VAL A 33 -3.58 -4.52 -1.99
C VAL A 33 -3.02 -4.17 -0.61
N VAL A 34 -3.91 -3.77 0.29
CA VAL A 34 -3.58 -3.48 1.69
C VAL A 34 -3.59 -4.77 2.48
N GLY A 35 -2.40 -5.30 2.78
CA GLY A 35 -2.22 -6.52 3.57
C GLY A 35 -2.47 -6.31 5.06
N SER A 36 -2.69 -7.41 5.79
CA SER A 36 -2.99 -7.39 7.23
C SER A 36 -4.19 -6.50 7.59
N SER A 37 -5.20 -6.45 6.72
CA SER A 37 -6.39 -5.60 6.90
C SER A 37 -7.24 -6.03 8.10
N GLN A 38 -7.17 -7.30 8.50
CA GLN A 38 -7.85 -7.85 9.68
C GLN A 38 -7.22 -7.41 11.02
N HIS A 39 -6.02 -6.84 11.01
CA HIS A 39 -5.30 -6.43 12.21
C HIS A 39 -5.34 -4.91 12.41
N ARG A 40 -5.60 -4.46 13.64
CA ARG A 40 -5.58 -3.05 14.06
C ARG A 40 -5.18 -2.92 15.53
N GLY A 41 -4.63 -1.78 15.93
CA GLY A 41 -4.34 -1.47 17.34
C GLY A 41 -3.15 -2.21 17.96
N ALA A 42 -2.32 -2.88 17.15
CA ALA A 42 -1.06 -3.48 17.59
C ALA A 42 0.12 -2.57 17.21
N VAL A 43 1.25 -2.63 17.94
CA VAL A 43 2.45 -1.80 17.63
C VAL A 43 2.89 -1.96 16.17
N GLU A 44 2.78 -3.17 15.63
CA GLU A 44 3.10 -3.51 14.25
C GLU A 44 1.99 -3.18 13.25
N ASN A 45 0.73 -3.10 13.68
CA ASN A 45 -0.44 -2.73 12.87
C ASN A 45 -1.22 -1.61 13.58
N PRO A 46 -0.62 -0.40 13.69
CA PRO A 46 -1.22 0.69 14.45
C PRO A 46 -2.50 1.21 13.77
N PHE A 47 -2.52 1.26 12.43
CA PHE A 47 -3.65 1.76 11.65
C PHE A 47 -4.56 0.62 11.16
N SER A 48 -5.86 0.87 11.17
CA SER A 48 -6.88 0.03 10.53
C SER A 48 -6.70 0.01 9.01
N ALA A 49 -7.41 -0.88 8.31
CA ALA A 49 -7.42 -0.89 6.85
C ALA A 49 -8.00 0.43 6.29
N ASP A 50 -9.08 0.92 6.91
CA ASP A 50 -9.79 2.14 6.48
C ASP A 50 -8.90 3.40 6.59
N GLU A 51 -8.02 3.47 7.59
CA GLU A 51 -7.06 4.58 7.74
C GLU A 51 -5.91 4.54 6.72
N ARG A 52 -5.72 3.43 6.01
CA ARG A 52 -4.61 3.22 5.06
C ARG A 52 -5.03 3.29 3.59
N CYS A 53 -6.33 3.29 3.30
CA CYS A 53 -6.90 3.32 1.95
C CYS A 53 -7.25 4.73 1.48
#